data_AF-A0A960HK00-F1
#
_entry.id   AF-A0A960HK00-F1
#
_cell.length_a   1.000
_cell.length_b   1.000
_cell.length_c   1.000
_cell.angle_alpha   90.00
_cell.angle_beta   90.00
_cell.angle_gamma   90.00
#
_symmetry.space_group_name_H-M   'P 1'
#
loop_
_entity.id
_entity.type
_entity.pdbx_description
1 polymer ?
#
loop_
_entity_poly.entity_id
_entity_poly.type
_entity_poly.pdbx_seq_one_letter_code
_entity_poly.pdbx_strand_id
1 'polypeptide(L)'
;MDPAVDAVEDLLTSGRERLDAAFAACRRDASDRGYRRYRYLTRLAYPEDWATERAVFLAHPTGGELPPRFRTIIEWLIEDPFGYRTGFEKQVILVRLRQFTFAREEADLVRTAILGMLARGSRQEFREVRRLARRVDSAPFRRKLRRLARTADAGTAERARLTLGLLERQRQRRWPGGQTRWPQTGSPRG
;
A
#
# COMPACT_ATOMS: atom_id res chain seq x y z
N MET A 1 -23.16 -9.63 -22.04
CA MET A 1 -22.65 -9.87 -20.67
C MET A 1 -22.71 -11.36 -20.43
N ASP A 2 -21.61 -11.93 -19.95
CA ASP A 2 -21.52 -13.36 -19.65
C ASP A 2 -22.08 -13.56 -18.23
N PRO A 3 -23.19 -14.32 -18.05
CA PRO A 3 -23.81 -14.51 -16.75
C PRO A 3 -22.88 -15.18 -15.72
N ALA A 4 -21.81 -15.86 -16.15
CA ALA A 4 -20.79 -16.40 -15.26
C ALA A 4 -19.86 -15.30 -14.70
N VAL A 5 -19.60 -14.23 -15.46
CA VAL A 5 -18.81 -13.08 -15.00
C VAL A 5 -19.61 -12.25 -14.00
N ASP A 6 -20.89 -12.03 -14.28
CA ASP A 6 -21.79 -11.27 -13.39
C ASP A 6 -22.00 -12.02 -12.04
N ALA A 7 -22.13 -13.35 -12.07
CA ALA A 7 -22.24 -14.16 -10.87
C ALA A 7 -20.95 -14.18 -10.02
N VAL A 8 -19.77 -14.12 -10.65
CA VAL A 8 -18.48 -14.00 -9.96
C VAL A 8 -18.31 -12.60 -9.37
N GLU A 9 -18.69 -11.54 -10.08
CA GLU A 9 -18.68 -10.17 -9.55
C GLU A 9 -19.65 -10.00 -8.37
N ASP A 10 -20.84 -10.62 -8.41
CA ASP A 10 -21.79 -10.63 -7.28
C ASP A 10 -21.29 -11.45 -6.08
N LEU A 11 -20.60 -12.58 -6.32
CA LEU A 11 -19.99 -13.39 -5.26
C LEU A 11 -18.83 -12.64 -4.58
N LEU A 12 -18.01 -11.93 -5.38
CA LEU A 12 -16.90 -11.11 -4.89
C LEU A 12 -17.40 -9.85 -4.16
N THR A 13 -18.47 -9.21 -4.65
CA THR A 13 -19.08 -8.03 -4.04
C THR A 13 -19.76 -8.39 -2.72
N SER A 14 -20.58 -9.46 -2.71
CA SER A 14 -21.22 -9.96 -1.48
C SER A 14 -20.21 -10.60 -0.51
N GLY A 15 -19.08 -11.10 -1.00
CA GLY A 15 -17.95 -11.54 -0.20
C GLY A 15 -17.27 -10.35 0.47
N ARG A 16 -16.98 -9.28 -0.27
CA ARG A 16 -16.35 -8.06 0.24
C ARG A 16 -17.20 -7.36 1.29
N GLU A 17 -18.51 -7.23 1.09
CA GLU A 17 -19.42 -6.66 2.11
C GLU A 17 -19.48 -7.51 3.38
N ARG A 18 -19.51 -8.84 3.25
CA ARG A 18 -19.46 -9.77 4.39
C ARG A 18 -18.14 -9.65 5.14
N LEU A 19 -17.04 -9.49 4.42
CA LEU A 19 -15.72 -9.28 5.01
C LEU A 19 -15.61 -7.93 5.70
N ASP A 20 -16.15 -6.87 5.11
CA ASP A 20 -16.16 -5.55 5.72
C ASP A 20 -16.95 -5.54 7.03
N ALA A 21 -18.14 -6.16 7.05
CA ALA A 21 -18.94 -6.33 8.26
C ALA A 21 -18.22 -7.18 9.30
N ALA A 22 -17.56 -8.25 8.87
CA ALA A 22 -16.86 -9.15 9.78
C ALA A 22 -15.53 -8.57 10.31
N PHE A 23 -14.79 -7.82 9.49
CA PHE A 23 -13.64 -7.02 9.91
C PHE A 23 -14.07 -5.84 10.79
N ALA A 24 -15.25 -5.25 10.58
CA ALA A 24 -15.82 -4.25 11.49
C ALA A 24 -16.14 -4.86 12.87
N ALA A 25 -16.58 -6.12 12.93
CA ALA A 25 -16.76 -6.83 14.20
C ALA A 25 -15.41 -7.12 14.89
N CYS A 26 -14.39 -7.56 14.15
CA CYS A 26 -13.04 -7.77 14.68
C CYS A 26 -12.36 -6.48 15.16
N ARG A 27 -12.65 -5.34 14.52
CA ARG A 27 -12.08 -4.03 14.85
C ARG A 27 -12.26 -3.61 16.31
N ARG A 28 -13.32 -4.10 16.96
CA ARG A 28 -13.67 -3.76 18.36
C ARG A 28 -13.11 -4.74 19.38
N ASP A 29 -12.55 -5.88 18.94
CA ASP A 29 -12.08 -6.95 19.80
C ASP A 29 -10.56 -7.12 19.67
N ALA A 30 -9.82 -6.48 20.58
CA ALA A 30 -8.35 -6.55 20.64
C ALA A 30 -7.82 -7.84 21.30
N SER A 31 -8.68 -8.83 21.60
CA SER A 31 -8.26 -10.09 22.23
C SER A 31 -7.71 -11.11 21.21
N ASP A 32 -7.13 -12.19 21.74
CA ASP A 32 -6.77 -13.37 20.95
C ASP A 32 -7.97 -13.99 20.22
N ARG A 33 -9.21 -13.81 20.73
CA ARG A 33 -10.43 -14.27 20.06
C ARG A 33 -10.71 -13.42 18.83
N GLY A 34 -10.58 -12.09 18.95
CA GLY A 34 -10.65 -11.16 17.82
C GLY A 34 -9.63 -11.50 16.73
N TYR A 35 -8.40 -11.86 17.12
CA TYR A 35 -7.35 -12.33 16.19
C TYR A 35 -7.70 -13.65 15.48
N ARG A 36 -8.19 -14.65 16.22
CA ARG A 36 -8.62 -15.93 15.61
C ARG A 36 -9.77 -15.72 14.63
N ARG A 37 -10.73 -14.85 14.98
CA ARG A 37 -11.83 -14.48 14.10
C ARG A 37 -11.32 -13.74 12.87
N TYR A 38 -10.39 -12.82 13.03
CA TYR A 38 -9.72 -12.15 11.91
C TYR A 38 -9.03 -13.16 10.97
N ARG A 39 -8.24 -14.10 11.51
CA ARG A 39 -7.57 -15.14 10.70
C ARG A 39 -8.57 -16.02 9.96
N TYR A 40 -9.68 -16.40 10.62
CA TYR A 40 -10.74 -17.17 10.00
C TYR A 40 -11.39 -16.42 8.84
N LEU A 41 -11.75 -15.16 9.04
CA LEU A 41 -12.35 -14.32 8.00
C LEU A 41 -11.40 -14.05 6.85
N THR A 42 -10.11 -13.83 7.14
CA THR A 42 -9.07 -13.69 6.11
C THR A 42 -8.96 -14.97 5.29
N ARG A 43 -9.04 -16.15 5.92
CA ARG A 43 -9.05 -17.44 5.21
C ARG A 43 -10.30 -17.64 4.34
N LEU A 44 -11.43 -17.06 4.72
CA LEU A 44 -12.64 -17.10 3.88
C LEU A 44 -12.59 -16.08 2.74
N ALA A 45 -11.96 -14.92 2.97
CA ALA A 45 -11.79 -13.86 1.99
C ALA A 45 -10.85 -14.22 0.85
N TYR A 46 -9.76 -14.88 1.22
CA TYR A 46 -8.66 -15.22 0.34
C TYR A 46 -8.62 -16.75 0.30
N PRO A 47 -9.20 -17.38 -0.74
CA PRO A 47 -9.47 -18.82 -0.77
C PRO A 47 -8.23 -19.72 -0.89
N GLU A 48 -7.04 -19.14 -1.07
CA GLU A 48 -5.76 -19.81 -0.85
C GLU A 48 -5.22 -19.44 0.54
N ASP A 49 -4.45 -20.34 1.19
CA ASP A 49 -3.93 -20.09 2.54
C ASP A 49 -3.11 -18.78 2.57
N TRP A 50 -3.72 -17.68 3.00
CA TRP A 50 -3.07 -16.36 3.15
C TRP A 50 -1.73 -16.48 3.89
N ALA A 51 -1.61 -17.40 4.84
CA ALA A 51 -0.35 -17.64 5.53
C ALA A 51 0.72 -18.19 4.58
N THR A 52 0.35 -19.10 3.69
CA THR A 52 1.20 -19.63 2.61
C THR A 52 1.53 -18.54 1.60
N GLU A 53 0.56 -17.80 1.08
CA GLU A 53 0.82 -16.73 0.11
C GLU A 53 1.72 -15.63 0.69
N ARG A 54 1.45 -15.20 1.93
CA ARG A 54 2.31 -14.30 2.67
C ARG A 54 3.71 -14.88 2.86
N ALA A 55 3.84 -16.14 3.25
CA ALA A 55 5.15 -16.77 3.43
C ALA A 55 5.94 -16.80 2.11
N VAL A 56 5.29 -17.15 1.01
CA VAL A 56 5.86 -17.12 -0.34
C VAL A 56 6.28 -15.70 -0.72
N PHE A 57 5.45 -14.69 -0.46
CA PHE A 57 5.78 -13.28 -0.69
C PHE A 57 7.01 -12.83 0.12
N LEU A 58 7.06 -13.17 1.41
CA LEU A 58 8.17 -12.80 2.27
C LEU A 58 9.47 -13.53 1.91
N ALA A 59 9.38 -14.75 1.37
CA ALA A 59 10.54 -15.51 0.90
C ALA A 59 10.99 -15.15 -0.52
N HIS A 60 10.12 -14.54 -1.34
CA HIS A 60 10.41 -14.28 -2.75
C HIS A 60 11.58 -13.30 -2.93
N PRO A 61 12.57 -13.58 -3.80
CA PRO A 61 13.68 -12.66 -4.07
C PRO A 61 13.22 -11.24 -4.45
N THR A 62 13.96 -10.23 -4.01
CA THR A 62 13.65 -8.82 -4.26
C THR A 62 14.67 -8.17 -5.18
N GLY A 63 14.39 -6.94 -5.66
CA GLY A 63 15.26 -6.20 -6.57
C GLY A 63 14.77 -6.18 -8.02
N GLY A 64 13.69 -6.89 -8.32
CA GLY A 64 12.98 -6.85 -9.61
C GLY A 64 11.57 -6.28 -9.50
N GLU A 65 10.80 -6.44 -10.57
CA GLU A 65 9.38 -6.12 -10.63
C GLU A 65 8.58 -7.05 -9.71
N LEU A 66 7.54 -6.52 -9.06
CA LEU A 66 6.64 -7.30 -8.22
C LEU A 66 5.88 -8.31 -9.09
N PRO A 67 5.99 -9.63 -8.84
CA PRO A 67 5.21 -10.61 -9.58
C PRO A 67 3.69 -10.36 -9.48
N PRO A 68 2.93 -10.50 -10.58
CA PRO A 68 1.46 -10.28 -10.58
C PRO A 68 0.70 -11.10 -9.53
N ARG A 69 1.20 -12.30 -9.21
CA ARG A 69 0.62 -13.17 -8.16
C ARG A 69 0.57 -12.53 -6.76
N PHE A 70 1.37 -11.49 -6.49
CA PHE A 70 1.37 -10.80 -5.19
C PHE A 70 0.45 -9.58 -5.15
N ARG A 71 -0.41 -9.41 -6.15
CA ARG A 71 -1.43 -8.36 -6.18
C ARG A 71 -2.40 -8.43 -5.00
N THR A 72 -2.79 -9.64 -4.62
CA THR A 72 -3.55 -10.00 -3.41
C THR A 72 -2.96 -9.41 -2.12
N ILE A 73 -1.63 -9.33 -2.00
CA ILE A 73 -0.95 -8.69 -0.85
C ILE A 73 -1.27 -7.20 -0.79
N ILE A 74 -1.34 -6.53 -1.94
CA ILE A 74 -1.70 -5.11 -2.02
C ILE A 74 -3.19 -4.93 -1.75
N GLU A 75 -4.04 -5.80 -2.29
CA GLU A 75 -5.49 -5.80 -2.05
C GLU A 75 -5.79 -5.97 -0.56
N TRP A 76 -5.11 -6.88 0.12
CA TRP A 76 -5.18 -7.03 1.58
C TRP A 76 -4.78 -5.74 2.32
N LEU A 77 -3.78 -4.99 1.84
CA LEU A 77 -3.44 -3.67 2.40
C LEU A 77 -4.51 -2.59 2.12
N ILE A 78 -5.25 -2.68 1.01
CA ILE A 78 -6.34 -1.76 0.68
C ILE A 78 -7.51 -1.98 1.65
N GLU A 79 -7.89 -3.25 1.83
CA GLU A 79 -8.90 -3.67 2.82
C GLU A 79 -8.47 -3.30 4.24
N ASP A 80 -7.15 -3.32 4.49
CA ASP A 80 -6.50 -2.76 5.66
C ASP A 80 -7.03 -3.31 6.98
N PRO A 81 -7.08 -4.64 7.15
CA PRO A 81 -7.76 -5.25 8.25
C PRO A 81 -7.15 -4.86 9.59
N PHE A 82 -7.99 -4.53 10.55
CA PHE A 82 -7.55 -4.03 11.85
C PHE A 82 -7.92 -5.02 12.94
N GLY A 83 -6.91 -5.51 13.66
CA GLY A 83 -7.03 -6.48 14.72
C GLY A 83 -5.70 -6.66 15.45
N TYR A 84 -5.70 -7.48 16.49
CA TYR A 84 -4.49 -7.79 17.25
C TYR A 84 -3.38 -8.33 16.31
N ARG A 85 -2.16 -7.81 16.46
CA ARG A 85 -0.96 -8.12 15.64
C ARG A 85 -1.00 -7.75 14.14
N THR A 86 -2.12 -7.33 13.56
CA THR A 86 -2.18 -7.00 12.12
C THR A 86 -1.28 -5.81 11.76
N GLY A 87 -1.05 -4.89 12.69
CA GLY A 87 -0.08 -3.79 12.51
C GLY A 87 1.35 -4.26 12.23
N PHE A 88 1.82 -5.31 12.94
CA PHE A 88 3.14 -5.89 12.68
C PHE A 88 3.20 -6.57 11.31
N GLU A 89 2.14 -7.28 10.92
CA GLU A 89 2.07 -7.90 9.59
C GLU A 89 2.12 -6.86 8.47
N LYS A 90 1.33 -5.79 8.58
CA LYS A 90 1.38 -4.65 7.65
C LYS A 90 2.76 -4.05 7.58
N GLN A 91 3.41 -3.82 8.73
CA GLN A 91 4.74 -3.26 8.76
C GLN A 91 5.74 -4.13 7.99
N VAL A 92 5.74 -5.45 8.21
CA VAL A 92 6.61 -6.39 7.50
C VAL A 92 6.33 -6.37 6.00
N ILE A 93 5.05 -6.40 5.61
CA ILE A 93 4.65 -6.33 4.20
C ILE A 93 5.09 -5.03 3.54
N LEU A 94 4.88 -3.87 4.20
CA LEU A 94 5.27 -2.56 3.67
C LEU A 94 6.79 -2.43 3.50
N VAL A 95 7.57 -2.98 4.44
CA VAL A 95 9.04 -3.04 4.32
C VAL A 95 9.43 -3.88 3.11
N ARG A 96 8.79 -5.04 2.92
CA ARG A 96 9.08 -5.94 1.81
C ARG A 96 8.67 -5.36 0.45
N LEU A 97 7.47 -4.79 0.32
CA LEU A 97 6.98 -4.15 -0.90
C LEU A 97 7.94 -3.05 -1.39
N ARG A 98 8.57 -2.31 -0.49
CA ARG A 98 9.51 -1.24 -0.86
C ARG A 98 10.73 -1.74 -1.66
N GLN A 99 11.05 -3.03 -1.55
CA GLN A 99 12.20 -3.66 -2.20
C GLN A 99 11.90 -4.09 -3.66
N PHE A 100 10.67 -3.91 -4.14
CA PHE A 100 10.28 -4.18 -5.52
C PHE A 100 10.22 -2.91 -6.37
N THR A 101 10.25 -3.09 -7.69
CA THR A 101 9.68 -2.14 -8.66
C THR A 101 8.24 -2.53 -8.95
N PHE A 102 7.44 -1.59 -9.43
CA PHE A 102 6.02 -1.80 -9.69
C PHE A 102 5.76 -1.47 -11.16
N ALA A 103 4.98 -2.29 -11.85
CA ALA A 103 4.35 -1.85 -13.08
C ALA A 103 3.32 -0.77 -12.75
N ARG A 104 2.79 -0.12 -13.79
CA ARG A 104 1.90 1.03 -13.63
C ARG A 104 0.67 0.68 -12.79
N GLU A 105 0.10 -0.49 -13.04
CA GLU A 105 -1.12 -0.97 -12.39
C GLU A 105 -0.91 -1.26 -10.91
N GLU A 106 0.15 -2.00 -10.52
CA GLU A 106 0.40 -2.22 -9.09
C GLU A 106 0.77 -0.93 -8.37
N ALA A 107 1.48 -0.02 -9.03
CA ALA A 107 1.78 1.29 -8.44
C ALA A 107 0.50 2.07 -8.11
N ASP A 108 -0.54 1.98 -8.94
CA ASP A 108 -1.85 2.60 -8.68
C ASP A 108 -2.61 1.92 -7.52
N LEU A 109 -2.51 0.60 -7.40
CA LEU A 109 -3.05 -0.13 -6.24
C LEU A 109 -2.33 0.25 -4.94
N VAL A 110 -0.99 0.31 -4.96
CA VAL A 110 -0.19 0.72 -3.79
C VAL A 110 -0.50 2.16 -3.38
N ARG A 111 -0.70 3.08 -4.34
CA ARG A 111 -1.16 4.46 -4.04
C ARG A 111 -2.51 4.45 -3.35
N THR A 112 -3.42 3.60 -3.79
CA THR A 112 -4.76 3.44 -3.20
C THR A 112 -4.67 2.92 -1.77
N ALA A 113 -3.88 1.87 -1.53
CA ALA A 113 -3.61 1.35 -0.19
C ALA A 113 -3.06 2.43 0.74
N ILE A 114 -2.07 3.22 0.27
CA ILE A 114 -1.48 4.31 1.05
C ILE A 114 -2.53 5.35 1.43
N LEU A 115 -3.38 5.79 0.50
CA LEU A 115 -4.44 6.77 0.81
C LEU A 115 -5.42 6.22 1.86
N GLY A 116 -5.82 4.95 1.75
CA GLY A 116 -6.68 4.30 2.73
C GLY A 116 -6.04 4.24 4.12
N MET A 117 -4.78 3.83 4.21
CA MET A 117 -4.04 3.79 5.48
C MET A 117 -3.87 5.18 6.10
N LEU A 118 -3.65 6.23 5.30
CA LEU A 118 -3.55 7.60 5.82
C LEU A 118 -4.86 8.12 6.42
N ALA A 119 -6.00 7.71 5.86
CA ALA A 119 -7.33 8.12 6.32
C ALA A 119 -7.76 7.45 7.64
N ARG A 120 -7.19 6.30 8.01
CA ARG A 120 -7.67 5.47 9.12
C ARG A 120 -6.95 5.70 10.47
N GLY A 121 -6.44 6.90 10.72
CA GLY A 121 -5.91 7.29 12.04
C GLY A 121 -4.39 7.10 12.22
N SER A 122 -3.91 7.36 13.44
CA SER A 122 -2.51 7.19 13.81
C SER A 122 -2.17 5.72 13.95
N ARG A 123 -1.12 5.26 13.26
CA ARG A 123 -0.71 3.86 13.29
C ARG A 123 0.79 3.68 13.31
N GLN A 124 1.24 2.58 13.89
CA GLN A 124 2.67 2.27 14.06
C GLN A 124 3.38 2.14 12.69
N GLU A 125 2.69 1.60 11.69
CA GLU A 125 3.22 1.41 10.34
C GLU A 125 3.34 2.70 9.52
N PHE A 126 2.87 3.85 10.04
CA PHE A 126 2.86 5.12 9.31
C PHE A 126 4.24 5.51 8.75
N ARG A 127 5.32 5.20 9.49
CA ARG A 127 6.70 5.43 9.03
C ARG A 127 7.00 4.64 7.75
N GLU A 128 6.57 3.38 7.69
CA GLU A 128 6.80 2.51 6.53
C GLU A 128 5.89 2.89 5.36
N VAL A 129 4.64 3.29 5.62
CA VAL A 129 3.71 3.86 4.62
C VAL A 129 4.36 5.04 3.89
N ARG A 130 4.94 6.00 4.64
CA ARG A 130 5.63 7.16 4.06
C ARG A 130 6.84 6.77 3.22
N ARG A 131 7.60 5.77 3.66
CA ARG A 131 8.76 5.27 2.92
C ARG A 131 8.33 4.56 1.63
N LEU A 132 7.24 3.81 1.64
CA LEU A 132 6.67 3.16 0.45
C LEU A 132 6.11 4.21 -0.53
N ALA A 133 5.46 5.27 -0.03
CA ALA A 133 4.94 6.36 -0.86
C ALA A 133 5.99 6.98 -1.80
N ARG A 134 7.27 7.03 -1.37
CA ARG A 134 8.39 7.51 -2.19
C ARG A 134 8.67 6.66 -3.43
N ARG A 135 8.28 5.38 -3.43
CA ARG A 135 8.48 4.43 -4.54
C ARG A 135 7.43 4.60 -5.62
N VAL A 136 6.22 5.02 -5.24
CA VAL A 136 5.07 5.17 -6.14
C VAL A 136 4.70 6.64 -6.37
N ASP A 137 5.62 7.56 -6.12
CA ASP A 137 5.42 9.00 -6.28
C ASP A 137 5.03 9.35 -7.73
N SER A 138 3.96 10.14 -7.88
CA SER A 138 3.48 10.62 -9.17
C SER A 138 2.69 11.92 -9.01
N ALA A 139 2.57 12.71 -10.07
CA ALA A 139 1.77 13.94 -10.03
C ALA A 139 0.30 13.69 -9.66
N PRO A 140 -0.41 12.68 -10.22
CA PRO A 140 -1.76 12.31 -9.77
C PRO A 140 -1.84 11.94 -8.29
N PHE A 141 -0.87 11.17 -7.78
CA PHE A 141 -0.86 10.76 -6.38
C PHE A 141 -0.70 11.95 -5.43
N ARG A 142 0.18 12.91 -5.75
CA ARG A 142 0.32 14.15 -4.97
C ARG A 142 -0.94 15.00 -4.98
N ARG A 143 -1.69 15.06 -6.09
CA ARG A 143 -3.00 15.75 -6.12
C ARG A 143 -3.99 15.11 -5.13
N LYS A 144 -4.05 13.78 -5.07
CA LYS A 144 -4.87 13.06 -4.09
C LYS A 144 -4.42 13.36 -2.65
N LEU A 145 -3.12 13.37 -2.37
CA LEU A 145 -2.58 13.75 -1.05
C LEU A 145 -2.91 15.20 -0.67
N ARG A 146 -2.87 16.15 -1.62
CA ARG A 146 -3.28 17.55 -1.36
C ARG A 146 -4.75 17.67 -1.00
N ARG A 147 -5.62 16.90 -1.67
CA ARG A 147 -7.04 16.84 -1.31
C ARG A 147 -7.21 16.26 0.10
N LEU A 148 -6.51 15.18 0.40
CA LEU A 148 -6.53 14.54 1.73
C LEU A 148 -5.99 15.46 2.84
N ALA A 149 -4.99 16.30 2.53
CA ALA A 149 -4.43 17.29 3.46
C ALA A 149 -5.37 18.46 3.82
N ARG A 150 -6.52 18.57 3.14
CA ARG A 150 -7.55 19.60 3.33
C ARG A 150 -8.85 19.06 3.95
N THR A 151 -8.87 17.80 4.38
CA THR A 151 -10.05 17.23 5.05
C THR A 151 -10.23 17.83 6.44
N ALA A 152 -11.48 17.80 6.95
CA ALA A 152 -11.80 18.24 8.31
C ALA A 152 -11.16 17.36 9.41
N ASP A 153 -10.92 16.08 9.13
CA ASP A 153 -10.22 15.19 10.06
C ASP A 153 -8.74 15.60 10.21
N ALA A 154 -8.41 16.23 11.34
CA ALA A 154 -7.10 16.82 11.60
C ALA A 154 -5.96 15.80 11.53
N GLY A 155 -6.18 14.57 12.04
CA GLY A 155 -5.18 13.52 12.00
C GLY A 155 -4.85 13.07 10.58
N THR A 156 -5.86 12.87 9.74
CA THR A 156 -5.72 12.50 8.33
C THR A 156 -5.05 13.61 7.55
N ALA A 157 -5.50 14.85 7.77
CA ALA A 157 -4.91 16.02 7.13
C ALA A 157 -3.42 16.12 7.44
N GLU A 158 -3.03 15.97 8.72
CA GLU A 158 -1.64 16.04 9.14
C GLU A 158 -0.77 14.93 8.53
N ARG A 159 -1.23 13.67 8.59
CA ARG A 159 -0.51 12.55 7.97
C ARG A 159 -0.33 12.71 6.47
N ALA A 160 -1.35 13.25 5.78
CA ALA A 160 -1.27 13.58 4.37
C ALA A 160 -0.25 14.68 4.09
N ARG A 161 -0.21 15.76 4.88
CA ARG A 161 0.81 16.84 4.79
C ARG A 161 2.21 16.31 5.00
N LEU A 162 2.44 15.50 6.03
CA LEU A 162 3.74 14.89 6.32
C LEU A 162 4.22 13.98 5.19
N THR A 163 3.29 13.26 4.55
CA THR A 163 3.59 12.41 3.39
C THR A 163 3.89 13.25 2.16
N LEU A 164 3.04 14.23 1.84
CA LEU A 164 3.23 15.14 0.71
C LEU A 164 4.55 15.91 0.80
N GLY A 165 4.85 16.51 1.96
CA GLY A 165 6.09 17.25 2.16
C GLY A 165 7.35 16.37 2.03
N LEU A 166 7.24 15.08 2.34
CA LEU A 166 8.33 14.12 2.08
C LEU A 166 8.57 13.94 0.56
N LEU A 167 7.50 13.77 -0.21
CA LEU A 167 7.58 13.59 -1.67
C LEU A 167 8.08 14.88 -2.36
N GLU A 168 7.64 16.05 -1.90
CA GLU A 168 8.05 17.33 -2.46
C GLU A 168 9.54 17.61 -2.20
N ARG A 169 10.05 17.34 -1.00
CA ARG A 169 11.50 17.41 -0.70
C ARG A 169 12.32 16.45 -1.55
N GLN A 170 11.82 15.23 -1.80
CA GLN A 170 12.51 14.28 -2.66
C GLN A 170 12.62 14.79 -4.10
N ARG A 171 11.57 15.44 -4.63
CA ARG A 171 11.62 16.05 -5.96
C ARG A 171 12.64 17.18 -6.02
N GLN A 172 12.68 18.06 -5.02
CA GLN A 172 13.67 19.13 -4.94
C GLN A 172 15.09 18.58 -4.94
N ARG A 173 15.36 17.49 -4.20
CA ARG A 173 16.69 16.84 -4.20
C ARG A 173 17.04 16.15 -5.52
N ARG A 174 16.05 15.62 -6.23
CA ARG A 174 16.25 15.03 -7.56
C ARG A 174 16.45 16.09 -8.65
N TRP A 175 16.27 17.37 -8.34
CA TRP A 175 16.38 18.48 -9.28
C TRP A 175 17.45 19.48 -8.84
N PRO A 176 18.70 19.41 -9.36
CA PRO A 176 19.67 20.48 -9.16
C PRO A 176 19.55 21.60 -10.22
N GLY A 177 18.79 21.39 -11.29
CA GLY A 177 18.81 22.24 -12.48
C GLY A 177 19.19 21.40 -13.70
N GLY A 178 18.34 21.47 -14.72
CA GLY A 178 18.63 20.93 -16.06
C GLY A 178 19.74 21.72 -16.77
N GLN A 179 20.92 21.77 -16.16
CA GLN A 179 22.21 21.96 -16.82
C GLN A 179 23.23 21.09 -16.08
N THR A 180 23.19 19.79 -16.33
CA THR A 180 24.42 19.00 -16.22
C THR A 180 25.32 19.50 -17.35
N ARG A 181 26.12 20.55 -17.10
CA ARG A 181 27.38 20.73 -17.79
C ARG A 181 28.19 19.47 -17.44
N TRP A 182 28.09 18.46 -18.29
CA TRP A 182 29.15 17.47 -18.37
C TRP A 182 30.43 18.26 -18.65
N PRO A 183 31.50 18.14 -17.85
CA PRO A 183 32.79 18.67 -18.27
C PRO A 183 33.09 18.01 -19.63
N GLN A 184 33.25 18.83 -20.67
CA GLN A 184 33.82 18.37 -21.92
C GLN A 184 35.26 17.97 -21.60
N THR A 185 35.47 16.72 -21.20
CA THR A 185 36.79 16.09 -21.17
C THR A 185 37.18 15.83 -22.62
N GLY A 186 37.63 16.89 -23.27
CA GLY A 186 38.02 16.90 -24.67
C GLY A 186 39.04 18.01 -24.91
N SER A 187 40.13 18.02 -24.14
CA SER A 187 41.37 18.63 -24.62
C SER A 187 42.09 17.57 -25.47
N PRO A 188 42.22 17.76 -26.79
CA PRO A 188 43.08 16.92 -27.60
C PRO A 188 44.52 17.22 -27.18
N ARG A 189 45.26 16.18 -26.78
CA ARG A 189 46.73 16.26 -26.74
C ARG A 189 47.19 16.09 -28.18
N GLY A 190 47.58 17.21 -28.80
CA GLY A 190 48.62 17.21 -29.83
C GLY A 190 49.99 17.10 -29.18
#